data_AF-A0AAQ4E1L7-F1
#
_entry.id   AF-A0AAQ4E1L7-F1
#
_cell.length_a   1.000
_cell.length_b   1.000
_cell.length_c   1.000
_cell.angle_alpha   90.00
_cell.angle_beta   90.00
_cell.angle_gamma   90.00
#
_symmetry.space_group_name_H-M   'P 1'
#
loop_
_entity.id
_entity.type
_entity.pdbx_description
1 polymer ?
#
loop_
_entity_poly.entity_id
_entity_poly.type
_entity_poly.pdbx_seq_one_letter_code
_entity_poly.pdbx_strand_id
1 'polypeptide(L)' 'MPGPPCNSDYRYHVVEFLHEKTTYVVPDSWVTTEGETTWCFWPLCVDKMELTKMLQKRVPVEKTWNIFEARILSTKSE' A
#
# COMPACT_ATOMS: atom_id res chain seq x y z
N MET A 1 -7.50 30.64 10.90
CA MET A 1 -7.59 29.66 9.79
C MET A 1 -6.97 28.36 10.30
N PRO A 2 -7.70 27.24 10.40
CA PRO A 2 -7.04 25.97 10.62
C PRO A 2 -6.18 25.69 9.39
N GLY A 3 -4.88 25.41 9.60
CA GLY A 3 -3.98 25.02 8.52
C GLY A 3 -4.46 23.74 7.84
N PRO A 4 -3.88 23.36 6.68
CA PRO A 4 -4.18 22.06 6.10
C PRO A 4 -3.96 20.99 7.17
N PRO A 5 -4.79 19.93 7.25
CA PRO A 5 -4.53 18.84 8.16
C PRO A 5 -3.17 18.24 7.78
N CYS A 6 -2.13 18.56 8.57
CA CYS A 6 -0.91 17.79 8.64
C CYS A 6 -1.27 16.45 9.27
N ASN A 7 -1.86 15.54 8.51
CA ASN A 7 -2.01 14.16 8.90
C ASN A 7 -2.06 13.31 7.64
N SER A 8 -0.93 12.68 7.34
CA SER A 8 -0.84 11.23 7.23
C SER A 8 0.64 10.90 7.07
N ASP A 9 1.27 10.69 8.21
CA ASP A 9 2.31 9.71 8.45
C ASP A 9 2.92 9.03 7.22
N TYR A 10 4.25 9.12 7.11
CA TYR A 10 5.10 8.46 6.11
C TYR A 10 5.16 6.94 6.33
N ARG A 11 4.02 6.29 6.63
CA ARG A 11 3.94 4.90 7.04
C ARG A 11 4.01 3.95 5.86
N TYR A 12 4.78 2.90 6.07
CA TYR A 12 4.79 1.71 5.24
C TYR A 12 4.19 0.56 6.03
N HIS A 13 3.43 -0.28 5.35
CA HIS A 13 2.90 -1.52 5.89
C HIS A 13 3.59 -2.69 5.23
N VAL A 14 3.91 -3.69 6.04
CA VAL A 14 4.24 -5.02 5.52
C VAL A 14 2.92 -5.74 5.30
N VAL A 15 2.55 -5.98 4.04
CA VAL A 15 1.31 -6.66 3.65
C VAL A 15 1.62 -8.04 3.11
N GLU A 16 0.82 -9.03 3.50
CA GLU A 16 0.80 -10.37 2.92
C GLU A 16 -0.42 -10.50 2.00
N PHE A 17 -0.20 -10.79 0.72
CA PHE A 17 -1.27 -11.12 -0.21
C PHE A 17 -1.75 -12.54 0.04
N LEU A 18 -3.01 -12.71 0.44
CA LEU A 18 -3.53 -14.01 0.91
C LEU A 18 -3.59 -15.05 -0.20
N HIS A 19 -3.79 -14.63 -1.44
CA HIS A 19 -3.90 -15.53 -2.59
C HIS A 19 -2.55 -16.16 -2.97
N GLU A 20 -1.50 -15.34 -3.00
CA GLU A 20 -0.17 -15.74 -3.47
C GLU A 20 0.78 -16.13 -2.32
N LYS A 21 0.40 -15.85 -1.05
CA LYS A 21 1.25 -15.98 0.14
C LYS A 21 2.59 -15.25 -0.01
N THR A 22 2.56 -14.11 -0.68
CA THR A 22 3.72 -13.24 -0.91
C THR A 22 3.62 -12.02 -0.01
N THR A 23 4.77 -11.51 0.44
CA THR A 23 4.83 -10.39 1.36
C THR A 23 5.57 -9.21 0.72
N TYR A 24 5.00 -8.01 0.83
CA TYR A 24 5.57 -6.79 0.28
C TYR A 24 5.49 -5.64 1.28
N VAL A 25 6.39 -4.67 1.11
CA VAL A 25 6.35 -3.40 1.83
C VAL A 25 5.71 -2.37 0.92
N VAL A 26 4.56 -1.83 1.34
CA VAL A 26 3.77 -0.88 0.56
C VAL A 26 3.52 0.40 1.36
N PRO A 27 3.40 1.56 0.70
CA PRO A 27 2.97 2.77 1.39
C PRO A 27 1.52 2.62 1.88
N ASP A 28 1.20 3.27 2.98
CA ASP A 28 -0.15 3.32 3.56
C ASP A 28 -1.22 3.70 2.53
N SER A 29 -0.91 4.61 1.61
CA SER A 29 -1.80 5.04 0.53
C SER A 29 -2.24 3.93 -0.42
N TRP A 30 -1.56 2.78 -0.44
CA TRP A 30 -1.91 1.62 -1.26
C TRP A 30 -2.75 0.60 -0.50
N VAL A 31 -3.04 0.85 0.78
CA VAL A 31 -3.80 -0.05 1.64
C VAL A 31 -5.08 0.65 2.05
N THR A 32 -6.19 -0.09 2.03
CA THR A 32 -7.45 0.35 2.61
C THR A 32 -7.99 -0.76 3.49
N THR A 33 -8.61 -0.40 4.60
CA THR A 33 -9.27 -1.35 5.48
C THR A 33 -10.76 -1.03 5.48
N GLU A 34 -11.56 -1.99 5.03
CA GLU A 34 -13.02 -1.89 5.00
C GLU A 34 -13.60 -2.96 5.93
N GLY A 35 -14.05 -2.53 7.11
CA GLY A 35 -14.49 -3.46 8.16
C GLY A 35 -13.32 -4.25 8.74
N GLU A 36 -13.40 -5.58 8.64
CA GLU A 36 -12.35 -6.50 9.12
C GLU A 36 -11.39 -6.92 8.00
N THR A 37 -11.69 -6.56 6.75
CA THR A 37 -10.90 -6.95 5.58
C THR A 37 -9.95 -5.83 5.18
N THR A 38 -8.69 -6.19 4.94
CA THR A 38 -7.70 -5.28 4.40
C THR A 38 -7.50 -5.57 2.92
N TRP A 39 -7.52 -4.52 2.12
CA TRP A 39 -7.32 -4.56 0.68
C TRP A 39 -6.06 -3.77 0.35
N CYS A 40 -5.24 -4.30 -0.55
CA CYS A 40 -4.08 -3.61 -1.07
C CYS A 40 -4.25 -3.39 -2.58
N PHE A 41 -4.14 -2.14 -2.99
CA PHE A 41 -4.06 -1.74 -4.39
C PHE A 41 -2.67 -2.08 -4.92
N TRP A 42 -2.61 -2.74 -6.05
CA TRP A 42 -1.38 -3.23 -6.63
C TRP A 42 -1.27 -2.87 -8.11
N PRO A 43 -0.17 -2.22 -8.54
CA PRO A 43 -0.03 -1.78 -9.91
C PRO A 43 0.16 -2.97 -10.85
N LEU A 44 -0.23 -2.79 -12.11
CA LEU A 44 -0.07 -3.78 -13.19
C LEU A 44 1.39 -3.88 -13.72
N CYS A 45 2.37 -3.63 -12.86
CA CYS A 45 3.79 -3.64 -13.25
C CYS A 45 4.24 -5.05 -13.64
N VAL A 46 4.92 -5.17 -14.77
CA VAL A 46 5.55 -6.43 -15.21
C VAL A 46 6.96 -6.59 -14.63
N ASP A 47 7.59 -5.48 -14.22
CA ASP A 47 8.99 -5.45 -13.80
C ASP A 47 9.19 -5.00 -12.34
N LYS A 48 10.08 -5.71 -11.63
CA LYS A 48 10.40 -5.45 -10.22
C LYS A 48 11.09 -4.10 -9.98
N MET A 49 11.91 -3.63 -10.93
CA MET A 49 12.58 -2.33 -10.83
C MET A 49 11.56 -1.20 -10.95
N GLU A 50 10.57 -1.34 -11.83
CA GLU A 50 9.46 -0.39 -11.95
C GLU A 50 8.64 -0.31 -10.66
N LEU A 51 8.24 -1.47 -10.13
CA LEU A 51 7.54 -1.54 -8.85
C LEU A 51 8.34 -0.86 -7.72
N THR A 52 9.64 -1.13 -7.64
CA THR A 52 10.52 -0.50 -6.63
C THR A 52 10.54 1.03 -6.78
N LYS A 53 10.62 1.54 -8.02
CA LYS A 53 10.55 2.98 -8.29
C LYS A 53 9.20 3.56 -7.86
N MET A 54 8.10 2.86 -8.09
CA MET A 54 6.76 3.32 -7.69
C MET A 54 6.61 3.36 -6.17
N LEU A 55 7.12 2.35 -5.46
CA LEU A 55 7.15 2.32 -3.99
C LEU A 55 7.99 3.46 -3.40
N GLN A 56 9.16 3.75 -3.99
CA GLN A 56 10.00 4.87 -3.57
C GLN A 56 9.34 6.23 -3.84
N LYS A 57 8.68 6.37 -5.00
CA LYS A 57 7.97 7.60 -5.40
C LYS A 57 6.60 7.76 -4.76
N ARG A 58 6.08 6.72 -4.10
CA ARG A 58 4.74 6.67 -3.50
C ARG A 58 3.67 7.10 -4.50
N VAL A 59 3.71 6.49 -5.68
CA VAL A 59 2.78 6.80 -6.77
C VAL A 59 1.34 6.64 -6.23
N PRO A 60 0.45 7.62 -6.41
CA PRO A 60 -0.92 7.50 -5.96
C PRO A 60 -1.62 6.32 -6.64
N VAL A 61 -2.55 5.69 -5.92
CA VAL A 61 -3.34 4.58 -6.47
C VAL A 61 -4.18 5.06 -7.66
N GLU A 62 -4.20 4.27 -8.73
CA GLU A 62 -4.99 4.53 -9.92
C GLU A 62 -6.14 3.54 -10.03
N LYS A 63 -7.22 3.94 -10.71
CA LYS A 63 -8.42 3.10 -10.90
C LYS A 63 -8.16 1.81 -11.70
N THR A 64 -7.05 1.76 -12.41
CA THR A 64 -6.62 0.63 -13.25
C THR A 64 -5.83 -0.42 -12.47
N TRP A 65 -5.47 -0.15 -11.21
CA TRP A 65 -4.71 -1.08 -10.40
C TRP A 65 -5.58 -2.25 -9.95
N ASN A 66 -4.94 -3.41 -9.77
CA ASN A 66 -5.60 -4.56 -9.20
C ASN A 66 -5.84 -4.31 -7.69
N ILE A 67 -6.89 -4.93 -7.17
CA ILE A 67 -7.21 -4.90 -5.75
C ILE A 67 -7.09 -6.33 -5.26
N PHE A 68 -6.22 -6.55 -4.29
CA PHE A 68 -6.00 -7.86 -3.70
C PHE A 68 -6.32 -7.82 -2.22
N GLU A 69 -6.94 -8.89 -1.73
CA GLU A 69 -7.09 -9.10 -0.30
C GLU A 69 -5.72 -9.34 0.32
N ALA A 70 -5.43 -8.58 1.36
CA ALA A 70 -4.14 -8.60 2.03
C ALA A 70 -4.31 -8.56 3.54
N ARG A 71 -3.24 -8.91 4.26
CA ARG A 71 -3.16 -8.78 5.72
C ARG A 71 -1.94 -7.95 6.10
N ILE A 72 -2.13 -6.95 6.95
CA ILE A 72 -1.01 -6.20 7.52
C ILE A 72 -0.32 -7.08 8.55
N LEU A 73 0.94 -7.44 8.29
CA LEU A 73 1.78 -8.24 9.20
C LEU A 73 2.54 -7.35 10.20
N SER A 74 2.89 -6.12 9.82
CA SER A 74 3.56 -5.16 10.70
C SER A 74 3.40 -3.74 10.20
N THR A 75 3.14 -2.83 11.14
CA THR A 75 3.17 -1.39 10.95
C THR A 75 4.46 -0.87 11.57
N LYS A 76 5.48 -0.56 10.75
CA LYS A 76 6.66 0.13 11.30
C LYS A 76 6.33 1.61 11.36
N SER A 77 5.94 2.06 12.54
CA SER A 77 5.90 3.47 12.90
C SER A 77 7.33 3.81 13.35
N GLU A 78 8.07 4.59 12.55
CA GLU A 78 9.24 5.31 13.06
C GLU A 78 8.80 6.61 13.72
#